data_AF-A0AAD0MQN1-F1
#
_entry.id   AF-A0AAD0MQN1-F1
#
_cell.length_a   1.000
_cell.length_b   1.000
_cell.length_c   1.000
_cell.angle_alpha   90.00
_cell.angle_beta   90.00
_cell.angle_gamma   90.00
#
_symmetry.space_group_name_H-M   'P 1'
#
loop_
_entity.id
_entity.type
_entity.pdbx_description
1 polymer ?
#
loop_
_entity_poly.entity_id
_entity_poly.type
_entity_poly.pdbx_seq_one_letter_code
_entity_poly.pdbx_strand_id
1 'polypeptide(L)'
;MNRSIDALKQQLAQAGVVVNESLSPVPLESPWFVRVLQAFFGWLAALFLLGFIAMGMVFIAESPVASFVVGGILIGGAFALLRTVQSDVLEHMALVFSMAGQLLVAWGMVEILSNSAYLWWALLGLQCVLALIMPSQVHRSFSTFAASLALYMALANNGLEQVASGLVLLTFTLLWLNEFRWFSRVSLVQAWCSGLLVGLLVLQGLAHSGGSSWWFSDQSATEWFAAWLIGWLSAGLAALALLCVIQKVFRQQYVQPAIGERLAIYGAVAVLAVASVYVPGLCLGVTVLLLGFAISHRRLMGCGILLLLIAISSYYYWLDVTLLVKALLLFVVGAGLLALRWALRRWLTPLTPAAKGASNE
;
A
#
# COMPACT_ATOMS: atom_id res chain seq x y z
N MET A 1 32.70 34.23 -28.51
CA MET A 1 32.30 34.04 -27.10
C MET A 1 33.45 34.01 -26.09
N ASN A 2 34.72 33.81 -26.47
CA ASN A 2 35.84 33.82 -25.50
C ASN A 2 36.27 35.21 -25.01
N ARG A 3 36.28 36.24 -25.87
CA ARG A 3 36.79 37.59 -25.50
C ARG A 3 36.05 38.25 -24.33
N SER A 4 34.76 37.97 -24.16
CA SER A 4 33.96 38.55 -23.07
C SER A 4 34.23 37.88 -21.72
N ILE A 5 34.55 36.59 -21.72
CA ILE A 5 34.87 35.83 -20.50
C ILE A 5 36.23 36.25 -19.97
N ASP A 6 37.21 36.45 -20.87
CA ASP A 6 38.56 36.87 -20.48
C ASP A 6 38.54 38.31 -19.92
N ALA A 7 37.76 39.22 -20.50
CA ALA A 7 37.59 40.59 -19.99
C ALA A 7 36.93 40.61 -18.60
N LEU A 8 35.94 39.73 -18.37
CA LEU A 8 35.24 39.63 -17.10
C LEU A 8 36.12 39.00 -16.00
N LYS A 9 36.94 38.00 -16.35
CA LYS A 9 37.98 37.45 -15.48
C LYS A 9 39.00 38.51 -15.07
N GLN A 10 39.40 39.38 -16.01
CA GLN A 10 40.37 40.45 -15.76
C GLN A 10 39.79 41.53 -14.82
N GLN A 11 38.52 41.89 -14.98
CA GLN A 11 37.81 42.79 -14.06
C GLN A 11 37.69 42.21 -12.65
N LEU A 12 37.39 40.91 -12.52
CA LEU A 12 37.27 40.24 -11.23
C LEU A 12 38.62 40.10 -10.52
N ALA A 13 39.69 39.85 -11.27
CA ALA A 13 41.06 39.82 -10.73
C ALA A 13 41.51 41.21 -10.23
N GLN A 14 41.17 42.29 -10.95
CA GLN A 14 41.42 43.67 -10.51
C GLN A 14 40.61 44.05 -9.25
N ALA A 15 39.45 43.43 -9.06
CA ALA A 15 38.62 43.58 -7.85
C ALA A 15 39.08 42.70 -6.67
N GLY A 16 40.21 41.99 -6.78
CA GLY A 16 40.75 41.13 -5.73
C GLY A 16 40.02 39.79 -5.55
N VAL A 17 39.11 39.44 -6.48
CA VAL A 17 38.35 38.18 -6.44
C VAL A 17 39.08 37.14 -7.30
N VAL A 18 39.90 36.31 -6.64
CA VAL A 18 40.54 35.17 -7.28
C VAL A 18 39.48 34.10 -7.55
N VAL A 19 39.06 33.99 -8.81
CA VAL A 19 38.20 32.88 -9.25
C VAL A 19 39.06 31.62 -9.26
N ASN A 20 39.12 30.92 -8.12
CA ASN A 20 39.69 29.58 -8.06
C ASN A 20 38.83 28.68 -8.97
N GLU A 21 39.42 28.17 -10.04
CA GLU A 21 38.84 27.05 -10.77
C GLU A 21 38.70 25.90 -9.77
N SER A 22 37.48 25.58 -9.39
CA SER A 22 37.18 24.40 -8.59
C SER A 22 37.48 23.16 -9.43
N LEU A 23 38.75 22.72 -9.41
CA LEU A 23 39.26 21.49 -10.02
C LEU A 23 38.82 20.21 -9.27
N SER A 24 37.67 20.25 -8.61
CA SER A 24 37.00 19.05 -8.12
C SER A 24 35.98 18.66 -9.19
N PRO A 25 36.17 17.57 -9.95
CA PRO A 25 35.10 17.07 -10.80
C PRO A 25 33.89 16.83 -9.89
N VAL A 26 32.81 17.58 -10.13
CA VAL A 26 31.51 17.31 -9.52
C VAL A 26 31.25 15.82 -9.77
N PRO A 27 31.12 14.97 -8.73
CA PRO A 27 30.83 13.56 -8.96
C PRO A 27 29.58 13.51 -9.84
N LEU A 28 29.72 12.98 -11.05
CA LEU A 28 28.62 12.79 -11.97
C LEU A 28 27.64 11.85 -11.28
N GLU A 29 26.66 12.42 -10.59
CA GLU A 29 25.56 11.66 -10.04
C GLU A 29 24.89 10.95 -11.21
N SER A 30 24.93 9.62 -11.19
CA SER A 30 24.27 8.81 -12.20
C SER A 30 22.81 9.26 -12.31
N PRO A 31 22.31 9.56 -13.53
CA PRO A 31 20.94 10.01 -13.72
C PRO A 31 19.96 9.03 -13.08
N TRP A 32 18.85 9.54 -12.53
CA TRP A 32 17.89 8.73 -11.78
C TRP A 32 17.39 7.50 -12.57
N PHE A 33 17.23 7.62 -13.89
CA PHE A 33 16.81 6.51 -14.75
C PHE A 33 17.89 5.41 -14.85
N VAL A 34 19.18 5.76 -14.82
CA VAL A 34 20.29 4.79 -14.80
C VAL A 34 20.29 4.02 -13.50
N ARG A 35 20.05 4.69 -12.37
CA ARG A 35 19.93 4.03 -11.06
C ARG A 35 18.76 3.06 -11.00
N VAL A 36 17.60 3.46 -11.54
CA VAL A 36 16.42 2.60 -11.65
C VAL A 36 16.70 1.39 -12.55
N LEU A 37 17.31 1.61 -13.71
CA LEU A 37 17.64 0.55 -14.66
C LEU A 37 18.66 -0.44 -14.07
N GLN A 38 19.68 0.05 -13.36
CA GLN A 38 20.67 -0.78 -12.67
C GLN A 38 20.03 -1.59 -11.54
N ALA A 39 19.15 -0.99 -10.74
CA ALA A 39 18.42 -1.70 -9.70
C ALA A 39 17.53 -2.81 -10.30
N PHE A 40 16.84 -2.51 -11.41
CA PHE A 40 16.01 -3.48 -12.13
C PHE A 40 16.83 -4.67 -12.65
N PHE A 41 17.93 -4.42 -13.37
CA PHE A 41 18.78 -5.49 -13.88
C PHE A 41 19.52 -6.25 -12.76
N GLY A 42 19.88 -5.58 -11.66
CA GLY A 42 20.45 -6.23 -10.48
C GLY A 42 19.48 -7.22 -9.84
N TRP A 43 18.22 -6.82 -9.67
CA TRP A 43 17.16 -7.71 -9.18
C TRP A 43 16.83 -8.82 -10.17
N LEU A 44 16.81 -8.53 -11.47
CA LEU A 44 16.57 -9.54 -12.50
C LEU A 44 17.70 -10.58 -12.54
N ALA A 45 18.96 -10.15 -12.51
CA ALA A 45 20.12 -11.04 -12.47
C ALA A 45 20.11 -11.91 -11.20
N ALA A 46 19.71 -11.33 -10.06
CA ALA A 46 19.54 -12.08 -8.83
C ALA A 46 18.44 -13.15 -8.93
N LEU A 47 17.32 -12.88 -9.61
CA LEU A 47 16.27 -13.87 -9.86
C LEU A 47 16.77 -15.01 -10.77
N PHE A 48 17.56 -14.70 -11.80
CA PHE A 48 18.19 -15.73 -12.63
C PHE A 48 19.20 -16.58 -11.86
N LEU A 49 20.03 -15.94 -11.03
CA LEU A 49 20.95 -16.64 -10.14
C LEU A 49 20.19 -17.53 -9.16
N LEU A 50 19.08 -17.03 -8.61
CA LEU A 50 18.22 -17.78 -7.73
C LEU A 50 17.61 -18.99 -8.43
N GLY A 51 17.08 -18.82 -9.64
CA GLY A 51 16.55 -19.91 -10.45
C GLY A 51 17.61 -20.95 -10.80
N PHE A 52 18.83 -20.50 -11.11
CA PHE A 52 19.98 -21.39 -11.34
C PHE A 52 20.35 -22.18 -10.09
N ILE A 53 20.41 -21.53 -8.93
CA ILE A 53 20.68 -22.15 -7.63
C ILE A 53 19.58 -23.18 -7.30
N ALA A 54 18.32 -22.84 -7.51
CA ALA A 54 17.18 -23.74 -7.29
C ALA A 54 17.24 -24.96 -8.21
N MET A 55 17.53 -24.77 -9.51
CA MET A 55 17.68 -25.86 -10.48
C MET A 55 18.94 -26.71 -10.25
N GLY A 56 20.04 -26.09 -9.81
CA GLY A 56 21.28 -26.81 -9.49
C GLY A 56 21.19 -27.60 -8.19
N MET A 57 20.27 -27.24 -7.30
CA MET A 57 20.03 -27.88 -6.01
C MET A 57 18.66 -28.56 -5.94
N VAL A 58 18.21 -29.17 -7.04
CA VAL A 58 16.94 -29.92 -7.09
C VAL A 58 16.88 -31.02 -6.02
N PHE A 59 18.00 -31.70 -5.73
CA PHE A 59 18.06 -32.70 -4.64
C PHE A 59 17.68 -32.13 -3.26
N ILE A 60 17.88 -30.82 -3.03
CA ILE A 60 17.46 -30.13 -1.81
C ILE A 60 15.95 -29.85 -1.85
N ALA A 61 15.42 -29.55 -3.04
CA ALA A 61 14.00 -29.31 -3.29
C ALA A 61 13.15 -30.60 -3.25
N GLU A 62 13.76 -31.77 -3.43
CA GLU A 62 13.12 -33.09 -3.31
C GLU A 62 12.99 -33.57 -1.86
N SER A 63 13.66 -32.92 -0.91
CA SER A 63 13.56 -33.24 0.51
C SER A 63 13.00 -32.05 1.28
N PRO A 64 11.79 -32.15 1.88
CA PRO A 64 11.21 -31.06 2.66
C PRO A 64 12.15 -30.56 3.76
N VAL A 65 12.79 -31.50 4.47
CA VAL A 65 13.72 -31.20 5.57
C VAL A 65 14.94 -30.44 5.07
N ALA A 66 15.52 -30.85 3.93
CA ALA A 66 16.66 -30.15 3.35
C ALA A 66 16.28 -28.73 2.92
N SER A 67 15.10 -28.55 2.31
CA SER A 67 14.57 -27.26 1.92
C SER A 67 14.39 -26.31 3.13
N PHE A 68 13.85 -26.82 4.25
CA PHE A 68 13.73 -26.04 5.48
C PHE A 68 15.07 -25.65 6.09
N VAL A 69 16.01 -26.60 6.17
CA VAL A 69 17.33 -26.36 6.78
C VAL A 69 18.11 -25.34 5.95
N VAL A 70 18.22 -25.55 4.64
CA VAL A 70 18.96 -24.66 3.75
C VAL A 70 18.27 -23.30 3.67
N GLY A 71 16.94 -23.26 3.56
CA GLY A 71 16.20 -22.02 3.56
C GLY A 71 16.36 -21.23 4.87
N GLY A 72 16.34 -21.92 6.01
CA GLY A 72 16.61 -21.35 7.32
C GLY A 72 18.04 -20.80 7.45
N ILE A 73 19.04 -21.52 6.95
CA ILE A 73 20.44 -21.07 6.92
C ILE A 73 20.58 -19.80 6.07
N LEU A 74 19.94 -19.75 4.88
CA LEU A 74 19.99 -18.58 4.01
C LEU A 74 19.31 -17.35 4.64
N ILE A 75 18.15 -17.53 5.28
CA ILE A 75 17.46 -16.46 6.02
C ILE A 75 18.32 -15.99 7.21
N GLY A 76 18.89 -16.91 7.98
CA GLY A 76 19.75 -16.60 9.12
C GLY A 76 21.05 -15.90 8.71
N GLY A 77 21.67 -16.35 7.62
CA GLY A 77 22.85 -15.72 7.04
C GLY A 77 22.55 -14.32 6.52
N ALA A 78 21.42 -14.14 5.83
CA ALA A 78 20.95 -12.83 5.39
C ALA A 78 20.68 -11.89 6.58
N PHE A 79 20.08 -12.39 7.66
CA PHE A 79 19.84 -11.63 8.88
C PHE A 79 21.15 -11.17 9.54
N ALA A 80 22.16 -12.05 9.62
CA ALA A 80 23.47 -11.70 10.14
C ALA A 80 24.17 -10.64 9.27
N LEU A 81 24.14 -10.81 7.94
CA LEU A 81 24.68 -9.84 6.99
C LEU A 81 24.00 -8.48 7.11
N LEU A 82 22.67 -8.43 7.10
CA LEU A 82 21.92 -7.17 7.19
C LEU A 82 22.12 -6.43 8.53
N ARG A 83 22.69 -7.06 9.56
CA ARG A 83 23.09 -6.38 10.81
C ARG A 83 24.46 -5.73 10.74
N THR A 84 25.36 -6.21 9.89
CA THR A 84 26.75 -5.76 9.82
C THR A 84 27.06 -4.87 8.62
N VAL A 85 26.16 -4.83 7.63
CA VAL A 85 26.39 -4.19 6.35
C VAL A 85 26.25 -2.67 6.42
N GLN A 86 27.17 -1.98 5.75
CA GLN A 86 27.16 -0.52 5.53
C GLN A 86 27.08 -0.13 4.05
N SER A 87 27.13 -1.11 3.12
CA SER A 87 27.14 -0.88 1.67
C SER A 87 25.89 -1.41 0.97
N ASP A 88 25.35 -0.63 0.04
CA ASP A 88 24.11 -0.94 -0.72
C ASP A 88 24.19 -2.29 -1.45
N VAL A 89 25.37 -2.65 -1.99
CA VAL A 89 25.58 -3.90 -2.72
C VAL A 89 25.38 -5.12 -1.81
N LEU A 90 25.98 -5.09 -0.62
CA LEU A 90 25.85 -6.20 0.33
C LEU A 90 24.43 -6.29 0.89
N GLU A 91 23.73 -5.15 1.03
CA GLU A 91 22.32 -5.14 1.41
C GLU A 91 21.48 -5.87 0.36
N HIS A 92 21.64 -5.53 -0.92
CA HIS A 92 20.94 -6.21 -2.01
C HIS A 92 21.28 -7.70 -2.13
N MET A 93 22.54 -8.10 -1.93
CA MET A 93 22.90 -9.52 -1.90
C MET A 93 22.22 -10.26 -0.73
N ALA A 94 22.20 -9.66 0.45
CA ALA A 94 21.55 -10.26 1.61
C ALA A 94 20.02 -10.34 1.44
N LEU A 95 19.40 -9.35 0.79
CA LEU A 95 17.97 -9.42 0.40
C LEU A 95 17.70 -10.61 -0.52
N VAL A 96 18.54 -10.83 -1.53
CA VAL A 96 18.41 -11.95 -2.47
C VAL A 96 18.55 -13.29 -1.75
N PHE A 97 19.55 -13.44 -0.87
CA PHE A 97 19.68 -14.66 -0.05
C PHE A 97 18.47 -14.88 0.86
N SER A 98 17.92 -13.84 1.46
CA SER A 98 16.73 -14.01 2.27
C SER A 98 15.50 -14.39 1.44
N MET A 99 15.30 -13.81 0.26
CA MET A 99 14.19 -14.17 -0.64
C MET A 99 14.33 -15.60 -1.14
N ALA A 100 15.56 -16.02 -1.45
CA ALA A 100 15.90 -17.40 -1.79
C ALA A 100 15.50 -18.36 -0.68
N GLY A 101 15.92 -18.04 0.55
CA GLY A 101 15.59 -18.85 1.72
C GLY A 101 14.09 -18.88 2.01
N GLN A 102 13.37 -17.76 1.85
CA GLN A 102 11.91 -17.69 1.98
C GLN A 102 11.21 -18.59 0.96
N LEU A 103 11.67 -18.61 -0.29
CA LEU A 103 11.11 -19.47 -1.34
C LEU A 103 11.38 -20.95 -1.09
N LEU A 104 12.57 -21.32 -0.61
CA LEU A 104 12.88 -22.71 -0.24
C LEU A 104 12.05 -23.19 0.96
N VAL A 105 11.91 -22.37 2.00
CA VAL A 105 11.03 -22.68 3.14
C VAL A 105 9.58 -22.82 2.67
N ALA A 106 9.12 -21.91 1.81
CA ALA A 106 7.77 -21.99 1.25
C ALA A 106 7.57 -23.25 0.41
N TRP A 107 8.56 -23.65 -0.38
CA TRP A 107 8.54 -24.89 -1.17
C TRP A 107 8.39 -26.12 -0.26
N GLY A 108 9.22 -26.22 0.79
CA GLY A 108 9.11 -27.30 1.78
C GLY A 108 7.75 -27.32 2.50
N MET A 109 7.15 -26.15 2.75
CA MET A 109 5.78 -26.06 3.29
C MET A 109 4.73 -26.55 2.29
N VAL A 110 4.86 -26.23 1.01
CA VAL A 110 3.94 -26.71 -0.04
C VAL A 110 4.00 -28.23 -0.12
N GLU A 111 5.19 -28.82 -0.06
CA GLU A 111 5.32 -30.29 -0.15
C GLU A 111 4.64 -31.02 1.03
N ILE A 112 4.77 -30.48 2.24
CA ILE A 112 4.14 -31.06 3.45
C ILE A 112 2.64 -30.73 3.56
N LEU A 113 2.24 -29.51 3.20
CA LEU A 113 0.90 -28.96 3.47
C LEU A 113 0.06 -28.70 2.20
N SER A 114 0.44 -29.22 1.03
CA SER A 114 -0.21 -28.97 -0.28
C SER A 114 -1.74 -29.07 -0.26
N ASN A 115 -2.29 -30.04 0.48
CA ASN A 115 -3.74 -30.26 0.59
C ASN A 115 -4.40 -29.61 1.82
N SER A 116 -3.65 -28.82 2.60
CA SER A 116 -4.12 -28.25 3.86
C SER A 116 -4.39 -26.75 3.74
N ALA A 117 -5.54 -26.31 4.27
CA ALA A 117 -5.84 -24.88 4.44
C ALA A 117 -4.80 -24.13 5.30
N TYR A 118 -4.00 -24.87 6.08
CA TYR A 118 -2.96 -24.35 6.97
C TYR A 118 -1.71 -23.81 6.26
N LEU A 119 -1.48 -24.14 4.97
CA LEU A 119 -0.30 -23.69 4.22
C LEU A 119 -0.18 -22.16 4.23
N TRP A 120 -1.24 -21.46 3.82
CA TRP A 120 -1.22 -20.00 3.72
C TRP A 120 -1.13 -19.32 5.10
N TRP A 121 -1.71 -19.92 6.13
CA TRP A 121 -1.56 -19.45 7.51
C TRP A 121 -0.12 -19.60 8.01
N ALA A 122 0.55 -20.70 7.69
CA ALA A 122 1.97 -20.90 8.01
C ALA A 122 2.86 -19.88 7.28
N LEU A 123 2.60 -19.62 6.00
CA LEU A 123 3.31 -18.60 5.22
C LEU A 123 3.07 -17.18 5.78
N LEU A 124 1.83 -16.87 6.19
CA LEU A 124 1.52 -15.62 6.87
C LEU A 124 2.34 -15.49 8.16
N GLY A 125 2.37 -16.53 8.99
CA GLY A 125 3.17 -16.58 10.21
C GLY A 125 4.65 -16.30 9.96
N LEU A 126 5.23 -16.98 8.97
CA LEU A 126 6.62 -16.79 8.56
C LEU A 126 6.89 -15.33 8.13
N GLN A 127 6.04 -14.77 7.26
CA GLN A 127 6.23 -13.41 6.75
C GLN A 127 6.03 -12.34 7.85
N CYS A 128 5.10 -12.54 8.78
CA CYS A 128 4.95 -11.69 9.95
C CYS A 128 6.19 -11.71 10.83
N VAL A 129 6.74 -12.89 11.12
CA VAL A 129 7.98 -13.03 11.93
C VAL A 129 9.14 -12.29 11.26
N LEU A 130 9.30 -12.46 9.94
CA LEU A 130 10.36 -11.80 9.19
C LEU A 130 10.19 -10.28 9.12
N ALA A 131 8.96 -9.79 8.94
CA ALA A 131 8.64 -8.37 8.97
C ALA A 131 8.96 -7.70 10.33
N LEU A 132 8.91 -8.45 11.44
CA LEU A 132 9.24 -7.95 12.78
C LEU A 132 10.76 -7.96 13.03
N ILE A 133 11.43 -9.06 12.69
CA ILE A 133 12.81 -9.34 13.11
C ILE A 133 13.86 -8.66 12.21
N MET A 134 13.65 -8.64 10.89
CA MET A 134 14.68 -8.25 9.93
C MET A 134 15.08 -6.78 10.05
N PRO A 135 16.37 -6.41 10.01
CA PRO A 135 16.81 -5.04 10.27
C PRO A 135 16.61 -4.08 9.09
N SER A 136 16.69 -4.56 7.84
CA SER A 136 16.54 -3.73 6.63
C SER A 136 15.08 -3.34 6.38
N GLN A 137 14.87 -2.09 5.92
CA GLN A 137 13.55 -1.59 5.57
C GLN A 137 12.98 -2.28 4.34
N VAL A 138 13.78 -2.51 3.31
CA VAL A 138 13.34 -3.14 2.06
C VAL A 138 12.83 -4.55 2.33
N HIS A 139 13.56 -5.30 3.17
CA HIS A 139 13.17 -6.64 3.58
C HIS A 139 11.82 -6.65 4.31
N ARG A 140 11.66 -5.74 5.28
CA ARG A 140 10.42 -5.61 6.05
C ARG A 140 9.24 -5.25 5.16
N SER A 141 9.41 -4.29 4.24
CA SER A 141 8.39 -3.91 3.26
C SER A 141 8.00 -5.08 2.38
N PHE A 142 8.97 -5.85 1.89
CA PHE A 142 8.67 -7.03 1.08
C PHE A 142 7.95 -8.11 1.90
N SER A 143 8.37 -8.35 3.14
CA SER A 143 7.73 -9.33 4.01
C SER A 143 6.31 -8.93 4.39
N THR A 144 6.02 -7.64 4.63
CA THR A 144 4.62 -7.20 4.85
C THR A 144 3.77 -7.26 3.59
N PHE A 145 4.35 -6.99 2.42
CA PHE A 145 3.70 -7.24 1.14
C PHE A 145 3.35 -8.74 0.98
N ALA A 146 4.33 -9.63 1.18
CA ALA A 146 4.12 -11.07 1.11
C ALA A 146 3.14 -11.58 2.17
N ALA A 147 3.14 -11.00 3.38
CA ALA A 147 2.16 -11.31 4.42
C ALA A 147 0.74 -10.91 4.00
N SER A 148 0.56 -9.76 3.33
CA SER A 148 -0.75 -9.34 2.81
C SER A 148 -1.28 -10.28 1.74
N LEU A 149 -0.40 -10.81 0.88
CA LEU A 149 -0.76 -11.81 -0.13
C LEU A 149 -1.07 -13.16 0.51
N ALA A 150 -0.27 -13.61 1.48
CA ALA A 150 -0.53 -14.84 2.23
C ALA A 150 -1.87 -14.77 3.00
N LEU A 151 -2.20 -13.62 3.59
CA LEU A 151 -3.50 -13.38 4.23
C LEU A 151 -4.64 -13.46 3.22
N TYR A 152 -4.48 -12.85 2.04
CA TYR A 152 -5.47 -12.94 0.98
C TYR A 152 -5.71 -14.38 0.55
N MET A 153 -4.65 -15.15 0.29
CA MET A 153 -4.78 -16.56 -0.11
C MET A 153 -5.37 -17.43 1.00
N ALA A 154 -5.00 -17.19 2.27
CA ALA A 154 -5.57 -17.90 3.41
C ALA A 154 -7.08 -17.68 3.55
N LEU A 155 -7.54 -16.45 3.31
CA LEU A 155 -8.95 -16.09 3.36
C LEU A 155 -9.70 -16.51 2.08
N ALA A 156 -9.05 -16.46 0.92
CA ALA A 156 -9.61 -16.93 -0.35
C ALA A 156 -9.95 -18.42 -0.31
N ASN A 157 -9.12 -19.25 0.34
CA ASN A 157 -9.43 -20.66 0.58
C ASN A 157 -10.74 -20.89 1.37
N ASN A 158 -11.24 -19.87 2.08
CA ASN A 158 -12.47 -19.91 2.86
C ASN A 158 -13.59 -19.05 2.24
N GLY A 159 -13.41 -18.55 1.00
CA GLY A 159 -14.35 -17.65 0.33
C GLY A 159 -14.38 -16.21 0.89
N LEU A 160 -13.45 -15.84 1.77
CA LEU A 160 -13.38 -14.55 2.48
C LEU A 160 -12.41 -13.54 1.83
N GLU A 161 -12.12 -13.67 0.54
CA GLU A 161 -11.13 -12.88 -0.20
C GLU A 161 -11.33 -11.36 -0.08
N GLN A 162 -12.58 -10.89 -0.11
CA GLN A 162 -12.91 -9.46 0.01
C GLN A 162 -12.61 -8.91 1.42
N VAL A 163 -12.72 -9.75 2.45
CA VAL A 163 -12.42 -9.38 3.85
C VAL A 163 -10.93 -9.11 4.03
N ALA A 164 -10.07 -9.82 3.30
CA ALA A 164 -8.63 -9.63 3.35
C ALA A 164 -8.24 -8.18 3.00
N SER A 165 -8.81 -7.63 1.92
CA SER A 165 -8.53 -6.26 1.50
C SER A 165 -8.97 -5.22 2.56
N GLY A 166 -10.12 -5.44 3.21
CA GLY A 166 -10.60 -4.60 4.31
C GLY A 166 -9.71 -4.67 5.56
N LEU A 167 -9.24 -5.87 5.92
CA LEU A 167 -8.31 -6.05 7.05
C LEU A 167 -6.95 -5.40 6.78
N VAL A 168 -6.41 -5.58 5.57
CA VAL A 168 -5.14 -4.94 5.17
C VAL A 168 -5.29 -3.42 5.18
N LEU A 169 -6.41 -2.87 4.72
CA LEU A 169 -6.66 -1.42 4.77
C LEU A 169 -6.75 -0.93 6.21
N LEU A 170 -7.49 -1.62 7.06
CA LEU A 170 -7.67 -1.23 8.46
C LEU A 170 -6.34 -1.26 9.21
N THR A 171 -5.55 -2.31 9.05
CA THR A 171 -4.21 -2.42 9.65
C THR A 171 -3.26 -1.33 9.12
N PHE A 172 -3.22 -1.12 7.80
CA PHE A 172 -2.47 -0.03 7.18
C PHE A 172 -2.84 1.34 7.76
N THR A 173 -4.15 1.61 7.86
CA THR A 173 -4.68 2.87 8.38
C THR A 173 -4.30 3.05 9.84
N LEU A 174 -4.50 2.05 10.69
CA LEU A 174 -4.13 2.12 12.11
C LEU A 174 -2.63 2.33 12.32
N LEU A 175 -1.78 1.65 11.56
CA LEU A 175 -0.32 1.82 11.63
C LEU A 175 0.08 3.25 11.27
N TRP A 176 -0.45 3.81 10.18
CA TRP A 176 -0.13 5.18 9.79
C TRP A 176 -0.71 6.21 10.77
N LEU A 177 -1.91 5.98 11.30
CA LEU A 177 -2.50 6.86 12.30
C LEU A 177 -1.66 6.85 13.61
N ASN A 178 -0.94 5.78 13.90
CA ASN A 178 -0.12 5.63 15.10
C ASN A 178 1.39 5.92 14.89
N GLU A 179 1.80 6.32 13.68
CA GLU A 179 3.21 6.57 13.31
C GLU A 179 3.92 7.50 14.32
N PHE A 180 3.28 8.61 14.68
CA PHE A 180 3.84 9.61 15.61
C PHE A 180 3.76 9.22 17.09
N ARG A 181 3.08 8.13 17.46
CA ARG A 181 3.08 7.66 18.86
C ARG A 181 4.35 6.89 19.22
N TRP A 182 5.10 6.44 18.22
CA TRP A 182 6.35 5.71 18.41
C TRP A 182 7.51 6.35 17.65
N PHE A 183 7.95 7.53 18.08
CA PHE A 183 9.08 8.27 17.48
C PHE A 183 10.33 7.41 17.25
N SER A 184 10.64 6.48 18.17
CA SER A 184 11.80 5.57 18.04
C SER A 184 11.64 4.48 16.96
N ARG A 185 10.42 4.23 16.45
CA ARG A 185 10.12 3.15 15.50
C ARG A 185 9.45 3.64 14.22
N VAL A 186 9.50 4.94 13.93
CA VAL A 186 8.87 5.55 12.74
C VAL A 186 9.34 4.87 11.47
N SER A 187 10.66 4.68 11.33
CA SER A 187 11.25 4.04 10.16
C SER A 187 10.72 2.61 9.95
N LEU A 188 10.47 1.90 11.05
CA LEU A 188 9.93 0.54 11.07
C LEU A 188 8.46 0.50 10.60
N VAL A 189 7.64 1.41 11.14
CA VAL A 189 6.23 1.56 10.75
C VAL A 189 6.12 1.96 9.27
N GLN A 190 6.98 2.86 8.79
CA GLN A 190 7.01 3.26 7.39
C GLN A 190 7.30 2.09 6.44
N ALA A 191 8.23 1.19 6.80
CA ALA A 191 8.48 0.00 6.00
C ALA A 191 7.25 -0.91 5.94
N TRP A 192 6.62 -1.20 7.09
CA TRP A 192 5.40 -2.00 7.10
C TRP A 192 4.28 -1.38 6.26
N CYS A 193 4.03 -0.09 6.43
CA CYS A 193 3.02 0.64 5.69
C CYS A 193 3.31 0.65 4.18
N SER A 194 4.57 0.79 3.78
CA SER A 194 4.93 0.75 2.35
C SER A 194 4.62 -0.61 1.72
N GLY A 195 4.94 -1.72 2.42
CA GLY A 195 4.60 -3.06 1.94
C GLY A 195 3.11 -3.35 1.93
N LEU A 196 2.36 -2.91 2.95
CA LEU A 196 0.90 -3.03 2.98
C LEU A 196 0.23 -2.21 1.87
N LEU A 197 0.77 -1.03 1.53
CA LEU A 197 0.26 -0.21 0.42
C LEU A 197 0.43 -0.91 -0.93
N VAL A 198 1.62 -1.48 -1.18
CA VAL A 198 1.84 -2.30 -2.39
C VAL A 198 0.93 -3.52 -2.37
N GLY A 199 0.74 -4.12 -1.20
CA GLY A 199 -0.22 -5.21 -0.97
C GLY A 199 -1.62 -4.82 -1.41
N LEU A 200 -2.16 -3.70 -0.92
CA LEU A 200 -3.48 -3.20 -1.28
C LEU A 200 -3.66 -3.00 -2.79
N LEU A 201 -2.65 -2.44 -3.47
CA LEU A 201 -2.68 -2.27 -4.93
C LEU A 201 -2.81 -3.63 -5.65
N VAL A 202 -2.03 -4.62 -5.23
CA VAL A 202 -2.07 -5.97 -5.82
C VAL A 202 -3.37 -6.69 -5.47
N LEU A 203 -3.82 -6.63 -4.21
CA LEU A 203 -5.07 -7.27 -3.78
C LEU A 203 -6.29 -6.70 -4.50
N GLN A 204 -6.32 -5.40 -4.77
CA GLN A 204 -7.40 -4.80 -5.54
C GLN A 204 -7.42 -5.31 -6.99
N GLY A 205 -6.25 -5.52 -7.60
CA GLY A 205 -6.15 -6.15 -8.92
C GLY A 205 -6.56 -7.62 -8.91
N LEU A 206 -6.12 -8.39 -7.91
CA LEU A 206 -6.43 -9.81 -7.78
C LEU A 206 -7.91 -10.09 -7.51
N ALA A 207 -8.54 -9.29 -6.64
CA ALA A 207 -9.97 -9.41 -6.33
C ALA A 207 -10.85 -9.24 -7.58
N HIS A 208 -10.35 -8.58 -8.63
CA HIS A 208 -11.04 -8.44 -9.89
C HIS A 208 -10.77 -9.60 -10.86
N SER A 209 -9.54 -10.12 -10.91
CA SER A 209 -9.17 -11.27 -11.75
C SER A 209 -9.72 -12.59 -11.22
N GLY A 210 -9.98 -12.69 -9.92
CA GLY A 210 -10.38 -13.92 -9.23
C GLY A 210 -11.78 -14.42 -9.55
N GLY A 211 -12.56 -13.72 -10.38
CA GLY A 211 -13.86 -14.22 -10.83
C GLY A 211 -14.82 -14.46 -9.68
N SER A 212 -15.00 -13.47 -8.78
CA SER A 212 -16.09 -13.50 -7.82
C SER A 212 -17.43 -13.31 -8.56
N SER A 213 -17.87 -14.39 -9.21
CA SER A 213 -19.11 -14.53 -9.97
C SER A 213 -20.29 -14.51 -9.01
N TRP A 214 -20.56 -13.37 -8.37
CA TRP A 214 -21.66 -13.20 -7.43
C TRP A 214 -23.05 -13.19 -8.12
N TRP A 215 -23.10 -12.92 -9.44
CA TRP A 215 -24.37 -12.69 -10.13
C TRP A 215 -24.84 -13.86 -11.02
N PHE A 216 -23.94 -14.71 -11.54
CA PHE A 216 -24.30 -15.68 -12.60
C PHE A 216 -23.84 -17.12 -12.39
N SER A 217 -23.14 -17.46 -11.31
CA SER A 217 -22.96 -18.88 -10.99
C SER A 217 -24.22 -19.40 -10.32
N ASP A 218 -24.71 -20.57 -10.76
CA ASP A 218 -25.75 -21.39 -10.13
C ASP A 218 -25.36 -21.76 -8.68
N GLN A 219 -25.38 -20.77 -7.80
CA GLN A 219 -25.02 -20.91 -6.39
C GLN A 219 -26.28 -21.20 -5.58
N SER A 220 -26.16 -22.14 -4.65
CA SER A 220 -27.24 -22.42 -3.69
C SER A 220 -27.54 -21.17 -2.85
N ALA A 221 -28.78 -21.02 -2.37
CA ALA A 221 -29.21 -19.84 -1.60
C ALA A 221 -28.31 -19.51 -0.38
N THR A 222 -27.61 -20.50 0.17
CA THR A 222 -26.61 -20.38 1.23
C THR A 222 -25.35 -19.64 0.81
N GLU A 223 -24.85 -19.86 -0.41
CA GLU A 223 -23.63 -19.25 -0.93
C GLU A 223 -23.87 -17.79 -1.32
N TRP A 224 -25.05 -17.49 -1.85
CA TRP A 224 -25.49 -16.11 -2.10
C TRP A 224 -25.56 -15.27 -0.82
N PHE A 225 -26.16 -15.82 0.25
CA PHE A 225 -26.24 -15.12 1.54
C PHE A 225 -24.86 -14.91 2.17
N ALA A 226 -23.98 -15.91 2.06
CA ALA A 226 -22.60 -15.79 2.53
C ALA A 226 -21.83 -14.70 1.78
N ALA A 227 -21.88 -14.70 0.44
CA ALA A 227 -21.22 -13.68 -0.39
C ALA A 227 -21.74 -12.26 -0.09
N TRP A 228 -23.07 -12.12 0.10
CA TRP A 228 -23.67 -10.86 0.51
C TRP A 228 -23.09 -10.39 1.85
N LEU A 229 -23.11 -11.23 2.89
CA LEU A 229 -22.59 -10.91 4.22
C LEU A 229 -21.09 -10.55 4.20
N ILE A 230 -20.31 -11.23 3.36
CA ILE A 230 -18.87 -11.00 3.17
C ILE A 230 -18.61 -9.62 2.55
N GLY A 231 -19.38 -9.22 1.55
CA GLY A 231 -19.30 -7.88 0.95
C GLY A 231 -19.60 -6.77 1.96
N TRP A 232 -20.63 -6.95 2.78
CA TRP A 232 -20.94 -6.02 3.87
C TRP A 232 -19.86 -5.98 4.96
N LEU A 233 -19.27 -7.13 5.30
CA LEU A 233 -18.18 -7.19 6.27
C LEU A 233 -16.95 -6.44 5.76
N SER A 234 -16.56 -6.64 4.50
CA SER A 234 -15.45 -5.90 3.88
C SER A 234 -15.72 -4.40 3.81
N ALA A 235 -16.91 -4.00 3.36
CA ALA A 235 -17.32 -2.60 3.34
C ALA A 235 -17.35 -1.99 4.75
N GLY A 236 -17.79 -2.76 5.75
CA GLY A 236 -17.76 -2.37 7.17
C GLY A 236 -16.34 -2.13 7.68
N LEU A 237 -15.39 -3.02 7.37
CA LEU A 237 -13.98 -2.83 7.72
C LEU A 237 -13.37 -1.59 7.05
N ALA A 238 -13.68 -1.36 5.77
CA ALA A 238 -13.22 -0.17 5.07
C ALA A 238 -13.85 1.12 5.62
N ALA A 239 -15.14 1.09 5.95
CA ALA A 239 -15.83 2.20 6.61
C ALA A 239 -15.24 2.48 8.00
N LEU A 240 -14.91 1.44 8.79
CA LEU A 240 -14.22 1.58 10.07
C LEU A 240 -12.86 2.25 9.90
N ALA A 241 -12.07 1.83 8.91
CA ALA A 241 -10.79 2.48 8.59
C ALA A 241 -10.99 3.97 8.26
N LEU A 242 -11.97 4.29 7.40
CA LEU A 242 -12.30 5.67 7.05
C LEU A 242 -12.75 6.50 8.27
N LEU A 243 -13.56 5.92 9.16
CA LEU A 243 -13.98 6.55 10.41
C LEU A 243 -12.79 6.86 11.32
N CYS A 244 -11.81 5.95 11.42
CA CYS A 244 -10.58 6.20 12.18
C CYS A 244 -9.80 7.40 11.64
N VAL A 245 -9.70 7.54 10.30
CA VAL A 245 -9.06 8.71 9.68
C VAL A 245 -9.80 9.99 10.04
N ILE A 246 -11.12 10.02 9.88
CA ILE A 246 -11.96 11.19 10.16
C ILE A 246 -11.88 11.59 11.63
N GLN A 247 -11.97 10.62 12.55
CA GLN A 247 -11.85 10.89 13.98
C GLN A 247 -10.49 11.49 14.34
N LYS A 248 -9.40 11.03 13.72
CA LYS A 248 -8.07 11.62 13.94
C LYS A 248 -8.02 13.06 13.42
N VAL A 249 -8.57 13.34 12.24
CA VAL A 249 -8.64 14.70 11.68
C VAL A 249 -9.42 15.63 12.61
N PHE A 250 -10.56 15.20 13.14
CA PHE A 250 -11.33 15.99 14.10
C PHE A 250 -10.59 16.26 15.42
N ARG A 251 -9.76 15.30 15.89
CA ARG A 251 -8.94 15.50 17.08
C ARG A 251 -7.77 16.45 16.85
N GLN A 252 -7.27 16.55 15.62
CA GLN A 252 -6.16 17.42 15.25
C GLN A 252 -6.60 18.85 14.95
N GLN A 253 -7.87 19.07 14.61
CA GLN A 253 -8.43 20.40 14.41
C GLN A 253 -8.74 21.07 15.77
N TYR A 254 -8.30 22.32 15.92
CA TYR A 254 -8.54 23.13 17.12
C TYR A 254 -10.02 23.50 17.31
N VAL A 255 -10.80 23.54 16.23
CA VAL A 255 -12.24 23.82 16.24
C VAL A 255 -12.99 22.53 15.93
N GLN A 256 -13.79 22.06 16.88
CA GLN A 256 -14.62 20.89 16.63
C GLN A 256 -15.76 21.27 15.69
N PRO A 257 -16.02 20.46 14.64
CA PRO A 257 -17.13 20.70 13.73
C PRO A 257 -18.47 20.63 14.47
N ALA A 258 -19.44 21.42 14.01
CA ALA A 258 -20.78 21.44 14.59
C ALA A 258 -21.44 20.05 14.47
N ILE A 259 -22.43 19.76 15.32
CA ILE A 259 -23.08 18.44 15.33
C ILE A 259 -23.71 18.08 13.98
N GLY A 260 -24.24 19.07 13.25
CA GLY A 260 -24.79 18.90 11.90
C GLY A 260 -23.73 18.52 10.87
N GLU A 261 -22.53 19.09 10.95
CA GLU A 261 -21.40 18.76 10.06
C GLU A 261 -20.89 17.34 10.34
N ARG A 262 -20.78 16.97 11.62
CA ARG A 262 -20.42 15.60 12.02
C ARG A 262 -21.41 14.57 11.50
N LEU A 263 -22.71 14.84 11.67
CA LEU A 263 -23.79 13.98 11.15
C LEU A 263 -23.70 13.83 9.63
N ALA A 264 -23.42 14.91 8.91
CA ALA A 264 -23.31 14.84 7.45
C ALA A 264 -22.05 14.09 6.99
N ILE A 265 -20.92 14.21 7.70
CA ILE A 265 -19.71 13.43 7.42
C ILE A 265 -19.95 11.94 7.70
N TYR A 266 -20.60 11.58 8.81
CA TYR A 266 -20.98 10.19 9.07
C TYR A 266 -21.99 9.66 8.03
N GLY A 267 -22.91 10.50 7.57
CA GLY A 267 -23.80 10.19 6.45
C GLY A 267 -23.04 9.91 5.16
N ALA A 268 -22.03 10.72 4.83
CA ALA A 268 -21.17 10.51 3.66
C ALA A 268 -20.41 9.17 3.75
N VAL A 269 -19.87 8.84 4.92
CA VAL A 269 -19.20 7.55 5.17
C VAL A 269 -20.18 6.39 4.99
N ALA A 270 -21.40 6.49 5.50
CA ALA A 270 -22.42 5.46 5.34
C ALA A 270 -22.79 5.26 3.86
N VAL A 271 -22.99 6.34 3.11
CA VAL A 271 -23.26 6.28 1.66
C VAL A 271 -22.09 5.64 0.91
N LEU A 272 -20.85 5.99 1.25
CA LEU A 272 -19.66 5.39 0.65
C LEU A 272 -19.51 3.90 1.00
N ALA A 273 -19.85 3.50 2.22
CA ALA A 273 -19.84 2.10 2.63
C ALA A 273 -20.84 1.28 1.82
N VAL A 274 -22.07 1.78 1.65
CA VAL A 274 -23.10 1.14 0.81
C VAL A 274 -22.64 1.09 -0.65
N ALA A 275 -22.11 2.19 -1.20
CA ALA A 275 -21.59 2.22 -2.56
C ALA A 275 -20.42 1.24 -2.76
N SER A 276 -19.59 1.02 -1.74
CA SER A 276 -18.45 0.11 -1.80
C SER A 276 -18.83 -1.37 -1.85
N VAL A 277 -20.04 -1.74 -1.44
CA VAL A 277 -20.57 -3.10 -1.64
C VAL A 277 -20.79 -3.36 -3.14
N TYR A 278 -21.24 -2.34 -3.89
CA TYR A 278 -21.47 -2.43 -5.33
C TYR A 278 -20.21 -2.17 -6.17
N VAL A 279 -19.29 -1.35 -5.65
CA VAL A 279 -18.03 -1.03 -6.30
C VAL A 279 -16.88 -1.40 -5.35
N PRO A 280 -16.45 -2.69 -5.37
CA PRO A 280 -15.33 -3.15 -4.58
C PRO A 280 -14.09 -2.28 -4.82
N GLY A 281 -13.43 -1.86 -3.75
CA GLY A 281 -12.22 -1.03 -3.83
C GLY A 281 -12.43 0.48 -3.84
N LEU A 282 -13.67 0.97 -4.00
CA LEU A 282 -13.95 2.42 -3.94
C LEU A 282 -13.61 2.99 -2.54
N CYS A 283 -14.08 2.33 -1.48
CA CYS A 283 -13.80 2.78 -0.11
C CYS A 283 -12.29 2.66 0.23
N LEU A 284 -11.59 1.67 -0.35
CA LEU A 284 -10.13 1.54 -0.19
C LEU A 284 -9.40 2.77 -0.73
N GLY A 285 -9.68 3.14 -1.97
CA GLY A 285 -9.06 4.30 -2.61
C GLY A 285 -9.38 5.62 -1.90
N VAL A 286 -10.65 5.84 -1.51
CA VAL A 286 -11.06 7.04 -0.76
C VAL A 286 -10.35 7.12 0.59
N THR A 287 -10.26 6.01 1.32
CA THR A 287 -9.61 5.99 2.64
C THR A 287 -8.12 6.29 2.53
N VAL A 288 -7.41 5.66 1.58
CA VAL A 288 -5.98 5.92 1.35
C VAL A 288 -5.73 7.35 0.89
N LEU A 289 -6.59 7.89 0.00
CA LEU A 289 -6.49 9.27 -0.46
C LEU A 289 -6.67 10.27 0.70
N LEU A 290 -7.70 10.10 1.52
CA LEU A 290 -7.98 10.97 2.67
C LEU A 290 -6.92 10.85 3.76
N LEU A 291 -6.39 9.64 3.99
CA LEU A 291 -5.25 9.43 4.88
C LEU A 291 -4.02 10.19 4.37
N GLY A 292 -3.69 10.03 3.08
CA GLY A 292 -2.59 10.75 2.45
C GLY A 292 -2.75 12.27 2.52
N PHE A 293 -3.96 12.78 2.36
CA PHE A 293 -4.29 14.20 2.54
C PHE A 293 -4.11 14.65 3.99
N ALA A 294 -4.63 13.90 4.95
CA ALA A 294 -4.53 14.22 6.38
C ALA A 294 -3.07 14.29 6.88
N ILE A 295 -2.18 13.49 6.29
CA ILE A 295 -0.75 13.46 6.63
C ILE A 295 0.10 14.33 5.67
N SER A 296 -0.51 14.96 4.66
CA SER A 296 0.17 15.76 3.63
C SER A 296 1.25 15.01 2.83
N HIS A 297 1.09 13.68 2.66
CA HIS A 297 2.06 12.85 1.95
C HIS A 297 1.66 12.62 0.49
N ARG A 298 2.31 13.34 -0.44
CA ARG A 298 1.95 13.34 -1.88
C ARG A 298 1.95 11.96 -2.53
N ARG A 299 2.91 11.10 -2.16
CA ARG A 299 3.00 9.73 -2.72
C ARG A 299 1.79 8.89 -2.30
N LEU A 300 1.34 9.03 -1.05
CA LEU A 300 0.16 8.33 -0.55
C LEU A 300 -1.12 8.79 -1.25
N MET A 301 -1.26 10.10 -1.44
CA MET A 301 -2.38 10.65 -2.21
C MET A 301 -2.38 10.12 -3.65
N GLY A 302 -1.21 10.09 -4.30
CA GLY A 302 -1.04 9.50 -5.63
C GLY A 302 -1.46 8.03 -5.68
N CYS A 303 -1.04 7.21 -4.72
CA CYS A 303 -1.47 5.82 -4.61
C CYS A 303 -2.98 5.68 -4.35
N GLY A 304 -3.58 6.56 -3.54
CA GLY A 304 -5.03 6.61 -3.35
C GLY A 304 -5.80 6.91 -4.65
N ILE A 305 -5.30 7.85 -5.45
CA ILE A 305 -5.85 8.14 -6.78
C ILE A 305 -5.70 6.92 -7.70
N LEU A 306 -4.55 6.24 -7.69
CA LEU A 306 -4.33 5.03 -8.47
C LEU A 306 -5.30 3.91 -8.06
N LEU A 307 -5.52 3.68 -6.76
CA LEU A 307 -6.50 2.71 -6.25
C LEU A 307 -7.94 3.05 -6.70
N LEU A 308 -8.30 4.35 -6.73
CA LEU A 308 -9.58 4.78 -7.25
C LEU A 308 -9.69 4.54 -8.75
N LEU A 309 -8.63 4.83 -9.50
CA LEU A 309 -8.60 4.62 -10.95
C LEU A 309 -8.72 3.14 -11.27
N ILE A 310 -7.99 2.27 -10.58
CA ILE A 310 -8.13 0.80 -10.66
C ILE A 310 -9.56 0.39 -10.34
N ALA A 311 -10.16 0.87 -9.23
CA ALA A 311 -11.54 0.54 -8.86
C ALA A 311 -12.55 0.90 -9.97
N ILE A 312 -12.44 2.11 -10.53
CA ILE A 312 -13.34 2.61 -11.56
C ILE A 312 -13.14 1.85 -12.87
N SER A 313 -11.88 1.63 -13.29
CA SER A 313 -11.54 0.85 -14.47
C SER A 313 -12.06 -0.59 -14.36
N SER A 314 -11.83 -1.24 -13.24
CA SER A 314 -12.34 -2.59 -12.96
C SER A 314 -13.87 -2.64 -13.00
N TYR A 315 -14.56 -1.69 -12.36
CA TYR A 315 -16.03 -1.63 -12.41
C TYR A 315 -16.55 -1.45 -13.84
N TYR A 316 -15.88 -0.65 -14.66
CA TYR A 316 -16.26 -0.44 -16.05
C TYR A 316 -16.12 -1.72 -16.90
N TYR A 317 -14.99 -2.42 -16.78
CA TYR A 317 -14.68 -3.63 -17.56
C TYR A 317 -15.36 -4.91 -17.05
N TRP A 318 -16.07 -4.84 -15.92
CA TRP A 318 -16.80 -6.00 -15.41
C TRP A 318 -17.97 -6.39 -16.33
N LEU A 319 -17.79 -7.43 -17.15
CA LEU A 319 -18.69 -7.79 -18.26
C LEU A 319 -20.01 -8.42 -17.82
N ASP A 320 -20.12 -8.89 -16.58
CA ASP A 320 -21.30 -9.61 -16.09
C ASP A 320 -22.52 -8.71 -15.91
N VAL A 321 -22.31 -7.42 -15.63
CA VAL A 321 -23.42 -6.49 -15.33
C VAL A 321 -23.81 -5.70 -16.57
N THR A 322 -25.10 -5.74 -16.92
CA THR A 322 -25.62 -4.96 -18.05
C THR A 322 -25.34 -3.46 -17.88
N LEU A 323 -25.10 -2.78 -19.00
CA LEU A 323 -24.86 -1.33 -19.04
C LEU A 323 -26.00 -0.53 -18.39
N LEU A 324 -27.24 -1.04 -18.48
CA LEU A 324 -28.42 -0.46 -17.84
C LEU A 324 -28.30 -0.47 -16.31
N VAL A 325 -27.96 -1.62 -15.71
CA VAL A 325 -27.81 -1.75 -14.26
C VAL A 325 -26.66 -0.87 -13.75
N LYS A 326 -25.54 -0.81 -14.49
CA LYS A 326 -24.43 0.09 -14.15
C LYS A 326 -24.85 1.56 -14.18
N ALA A 327 -25.60 1.97 -15.21
CA ALA A 327 -26.10 3.35 -15.33
C ALA A 327 -27.09 3.70 -14.22
N LEU A 328 -28.00 2.79 -13.87
CA LEU A 328 -28.97 3.00 -12.79
C LEU A 328 -28.28 3.10 -11.42
N LEU A 329 -27.32 2.22 -11.14
CA LEU A 329 -26.53 2.29 -9.90
C LEU A 329 -25.76 3.61 -9.79
N LEU A 330 -25.08 4.03 -10.85
CA LEU A 330 -24.38 5.32 -10.90
C LEU A 330 -25.33 6.50 -10.74
N PHE A 331 -26.54 6.42 -11.33
CA PHE A 331 -27.57 7.44 -11.16
C PHE A 331 -28.04 7.52 -9.71
N VAL A 332 -28.33 6.39 -9.05
CA VAL A 332 -28.77 6.34 -7.65
C VAL A 332 -27.68 6.85 -6.71
N VAL A 333 -26.42 6.41 -6.89
CA VAL A 333 -25.29 6.89 -6.10
C VAL A 333 -25.04 8.38 -6.33
N GLY A 334 -25.06 8.83 -7.59
CA GLY A 334 -24.89 10.23 -7.97
C GLY A 334 -25.99 11.13 -7.40
N ALA A 335 -27.25 10.71 -7.51
CA ALA A 335 -28.40 11.40 -6.92
C ALA A 335 -28.31 11.43 -5.39
N GLY A 336 -27.90 10.33 -4.74
CA GLY A 336 -27.67 10.26 -3.31
C GLY A 336 -26.58 11.23 -2.83
N LEU A 337 -25.44 11.29 -3.54
CA LEU A 337 -24.36 12.24 -3.26
C LEU A 337 -24.80 13.69 -3.47
N LEU A 338 -25.61 13.97 -4.50
CA LEU A 338 -26.17 15.30 -4.75
C LEU A 338 -27.20 15.71 -3.68
N ALA A 339 -28.08 14.80 -3.27
CA ALA A 339 -29.04 15.02 -2.20
C ALA A 339 -28.32 15.29 -0.88
N LEU A 340 -27.27 14.52 -0.58
CA LEU A 340 -26.40 14.75 0.57
C LEU A 340 -25.71 16.11 0.49
N ARG A 341 -25.15 16.49 -0.67
CA ARG A 341 -24.55 17.81 -0.90
C ARG A 341 -25.56 18.95 -0.73
N TRP A 342 -26.79 18.76 -1.22
CA TRP A 342 -27.85 19.75 -1.09
C TRP A 342 -28.30 19.91 0.37
N ALA A 343 -28.46 18.79 1.09
CA ALA A 343 -28.74 18.79 2.53
C ALA A 343 -27.62 19.49 3.30
N LEU A 344 -26.35 19.15 2.99
CA LEU A 344 -25.16 19.82 3.51
C LEU A 344 -25.24 21.33 3.29
N ARG A 345 -25.46 21.80 2.05
CA ARG A 345 -25.53 23.23 1.73
C ARG A 345 -26.70 23.96 2.39
N ARG A 346 -27.79 23.25 2.65
CA ARG A 346 -28.98 23.83 3.29
C ARG A 346 -28.83 23.90 4.81
N TRP A 347 -27.99 23.05 5.41
CA TRP A 347 -27.82 22.93 6.86
C TRP A 347 -26.50 23.54 7.36
N LEU A 348 -25.49 23.67 6.49
CA LEU A 348 -24.30 24.50 6.69
C LEU A 348 -24.67 25.95 6.38
N THR A 349 -25.05 26.72 7.41
CA THR A 349 -25.04 28.18 7.30
C THR A 349 -23.66 28.64 6.82
N PRO A 350 -23.57 29.62 5.89
CA PRO A 350 -22.29 30.17 5.50
C PRO A 350 -21.60 30.69 6.76
N LEU A 351 -20.37 30.24 6.98
CA LEU A 351 -19.46 30.81 7.97
C LEU A 351 -19.38 32.31 7.68
N THR A 352 -20.20 33.12 8.36
CA THR A 352 -20.02 34.56 8.38
C THR A 352 -18.65 34.78 9.01
N PRO A 353 -17.65 35.29 8.27
CA PRO A 353 -16.39 35.67 8.88
C PRO A 353 -16.74 36.66 9.99
N ALA A 354 -16.28 36.39 11.20
CA ALA A 354 -16.47 37.27 12.34
C ALA A 354 -16.12 38.69 11.88
N ALA A 355 -17.15 39.54 11.82
CA ALA A 355 -16.96 40.95 11.57
C ALA A 355 -15.95 41.42 12.60
N LYS A 356 -14.76 41.81 12.15
CA LYS A 356 -13.85 42.62 12.95
C LYS A 356 -14.69 43.83 13.36
N GLY A 357 -15.08 43.84 14.64
CA GLY A 357 -15.76 44.96 15.25
C GLY A 357 -14.95 46.21 14.97
N ALA A 358 -15.54 47.09 14.17
CA ALA A 358 -15.23 48.49 14.23
C ALA A 358 -15.73 49.03 15.58
N SER A 359 -15.04 50.10 16.03
CA SER A 359 -15.32 51.00 17.16
C SER A 359 -15.25 50.41 18.57
N ASN A 360 -14.26 50.85 19.36
CA ASN A 360 -14.36 52.05 20.20
C ASN A 360 -12.91 52.57 20.42
N GLU A 361 -12.63 53.79 19.93
CA GLU A 361 -12.44 55.02 20.73
C GLU A 361 -11.09 55.10 21.45
#